data_AF-A0A976HET5-F1
#
_entry.id   AF-A0A976HET5-F1
#
_cell.length_a   1.000
_cell.length_b   1.000
_cell.length_c   1.000
_cell.angle_alpha   90.00
_cell.angle_beta   90.00
_cell.angle_gamma   90.00
#
_symmetry.space_group_name_H-M   'P 1'
#
loop_
_entity.id
_entity.type
_entity.pdbx_description
1 polymer ?
#
loop_
_entity_poly.entity_id
_entity_poly.type
_entity_poly.pdbx_seq_one_letter_code
_entity_poly.pdbx_strand_id
1 'polypeptide(L)'
;MDMETTIAGQGGLQVEPEVLGLLAGTQIRTLDGLLPVEFLGPGDRIVTRAGARRLVAVSVVQRRMARVVRIRATTLGYDRPEQDLLLAPGQLVMIRDWRARALYGVEAAA
;
A
#
# COMPACT_ATOMS: atom_id res chain seq x y z
N MET A 1 12.65 50.92 7.91
CA MET A 1 14.10 51.01 8.14
C MET A 1 14.40 49.97 9.20
N ASP A 2 14.65 48.70 8.90
CA ASP A 2 15.16 48.00 7.69
C ASP A 2 14.48 46.61 7.68
N MET A 3 13.73 46.18 6.66
CA MET A 3 14.10 45.72 5.31
C MET A 3 15.07 44.54 5.27
N GLU A 4 14.49 43.38 4.92
CA GLU A 4 15.08 42.17 4.31
C GLU A 4 16.21 41.46 5.07
N THR A 5 16.09 40.14 5.29
CA THR A 5 16.51 39.22 4.24
C THR A 5 15.75 37.90 4.33
N THR A 6 14.91 37.68 3.32
CA THR A 6 14.46 36.38 2.86
C THR A 6 15.66 35.54 2.42
N ILE A 7 15.93 34.43 3.12
CA ILE A 7 16.72 33.33 2.56
C ILE A 7 15.75 32.31 1.94
N ALA A 8 15.34 32.62 0.71
CA ALA A 8 14.81 31.63 -0.20
C ALA A 8 15.99 30.76 -0.67
N GLY A 9 15.99 29.49 -0.25
CA GLY A 9 16.95 28.53 -0.75
C GLY A 9 17.01 27.29 0.11
N GLN A 10 16.21 26.28 -0.25
CA GLN A 10 16.65 24.88 -0.38
C GLN A 10 15.65 24.18 -1.29
N GLY A 11 15.97 24.09 -2.58
CA GLY A 11 15.33 23.16 -3.51
C GLY A 11 15.75 21.72 -3.20
N GLY A 12 15.44 21.26 -1.99
CA GLY A 12 15.40 19.84 -1.70
C GLY A 12 14.17 19.26 -2.36
N LEU A 13 14.29 18.13 -3.06
CA LEU A 13 13.14 17.30 -3.38
C LEU A 13 12.47 17.03 -2.03
N GLN A 14 11.34 17.68 -1.74
CA GLN A 14 10.58 17.33 -0.56
C GLN A 14 10.13 15.89 -0.80
N VAL A 15 10.82 14.95 -0.16
CA VAL A 15 10.40 13.57 -0.11
C VAL A 15 9.19 13.60 0.80
N GLU A 16 8.03 13.88 0.21
CA GLU A 16 6.74 13.62 0.84
C GLU A 16 6.82 12.20 1.43
N PRO A 17 6.53 12.02 2.73
CA PRO A 17 6.68 10.73 3.37
C PRO A 17 5.95 9.68 2.53
N GLU A 18 6.64 8.58 2.27
CA GLU A 18 6.18 7.58 1.32
C GLU A 18 4.78 7.11 1.73
N VAL A 19 3.80 7.29 0.84
CA VAL A 19 2.42 6.96 1.17
C VAL A 19 2.30 5.44 1.24
N LEU A 20 2.05 4.97 2.45
CA LEU A 20 1.76 3.58 2.78
C LEU A 20 0.27 3.40 3.02
N GLY A 21 -0.23 2.19 2.78
CA GLY A 21 -1.63 1.84 3.02
C GLY A 21 -2.39 1.47 1.75
N LEU A 22 -3.59 0.96 1.97
CA LEU A 22 -4.43 0.40 0.92
C LEU A 22 -5.44 1.46 0.46
N LEU A 23 -5.69 1.53 -0.84
CA LEU A 23 -6.66 2.47 -1.39
C LEU A 23 -8.08 1.95 -1.14
N ALA A 24 -9.03 2.88 -0.99
CA ALA A 24 -10.45 2.53 -0.95
C ALA A 24 -10.84 1.68 -2.17
N GLY A 25 -11.73 0.71 -1.95
CA GLY A 25 -12.11 -0.31 -2.93
C GLY A 25 -11.16 -1.53 -2.98
N THR A 26 -10.02 -1.50 -2.28
CA THR A 26 -9.14 -2.68 -2.19
C THR A 26 -9.84 -3.78 -1.39
N GLN A 27 -10.06 -4.93 -2.03
CA GLN A 27 -10.72 -6.09 -1.41
C GLN A 27 -9.78 -6.84 -0.46
N ILE A 28 -10.24 -7.05 0.77
CA ILE A 28 -9.50 -7.74 1.83
C ILE A 28 -10.24 -9.02 2.20
N ARG A 29 -9.51 -10.13 2.27
CA ARG A 29 -10.05 -11.40 2.77
C ARG A 29 -10.23 -11.33 4.27
N THR A 30 -11.45 -11.46 4.72
CA THR A 30 -11.84 -11.56 6.12
C THR A 30 -12.54 -12.90 6.38
N LEU A 31 -12.83 -13.21 7.64
CA LEU A 31 -13.67 -14.38 7.97
C LEU A 31 -15.13 -14.21 7.55
N ASP A 32 -15.58 -12.98 7.31
CA ASP A 32 -16.93 -12.66 6.83
C ASP A 32 -17.01 -12.56 5.30
N GLY A 33 -15.90 -12.88 4.60
CA GLY A 33 -15.79 -12.82 3.15
C GLY A 33 -14.83 -11.74 2.66
N LEU A 34 -14.94 -11.38 1.38
CA LEU A 34 -14.21 -10.26 0.79
C LEU A 34 -14.90 -8.95 1.16
N LEU A 35 -14.19 -8.07 1.85
CA LEU A 35 -14.68 -6.75 2.24
C LEU A 35 -13.75 -5.67 1.69
N PRO A 36 -14.28 -4.56 1.15
CA PRO A 36 -13.46 -3.40 0.83
C PRO A 36 -12.81 -2.83 2.10
N VAL A 37 -11.56 -2.36 2.00
CA VAL A 37 -10.76 -1.90 3.13
C VAL A 37 -11.44 -0.78 3.95
N GLU A 38 -12.25 0.06 3.32
CA GLU A 38 -12.99 1.15 3.96
C GLU A 38 -14.12 0.69 4.90
N PHE A 39 -14.53 -0.57 4.82
CA PHE A 39 -15.49 -1.17 5.76
C PHE A 39 -14.81 -1.84 6.96
N LEU A 40 -13.49 -1.96 6.96
CA LEU A 40 -12.78 -2.63 8.04
C LEU A 40 -12.65 -1.73 9.28
N GLY A 41 -12.81 -2.34 10.45
CA GLY A 41 -12.68 -1.72 11.74
C GLY A 41 -11.89 -2.55 12.75
N PRO A 42 -11.45 -1.92 13.86
CA PRO A 42 -10.87 -2.64 14.99
C PRO A 42 -11.78 -3.77 15.47
N GLY A 43 -11.27 -5.00 15.55
CA GLY A 43 -12.05 -6.19 15.88
C GLY A 43 -12.15 -7.21 14.75
N ASP A 44 -12.10 -6.75 13.50
CA ASP A 44 -12.29 -7.61 12.34
C ASP A 44 -11.22 -8.68 12.22
N ARG A 45 -11.59 -9.82 11.63
CA ARG A 45 -10.69 -10.98 11.47
C ARG A 45 -10.19 -11.04 10.03
N ILE A 46 -8.96 -10.58 9.83
CA ILE A 46 -8.28 -10.57 8.53
C ILE A 46 -7.61 -11.93 8.29
N VAL A 47 -7.84 -12.52 7.13
CA VAL A 47 -7.20 -13.77 6.73
C VAL A 47 -5.78 -13.47 6.24
N THR A 48 -4.79 -14.00 6.94
CA THR A 48 -3.38 -13.92 6.54
C THR A 48 -2.85 -15.30 6.16
N ARG A 49 -1.63 -15.38 5.60
CA ARG A 49 -0.99 -16.67 5.33
C ARG A 49 -0.69 -17.48 6.60
N ALA A 50 -0.64 -16.83 7.77
CA ALA A 50 -0.41 -17.48 9.07
C ALA A 50 -1.72 -17.64 9.88
N GLY A 51 -2.86 -17.69 9.20
CA GLY A 51 -4.19 -17.78 9.82
C GLY A 51 -4.86 -16.42 10.03
N ALA A 52 -6.07 -16.44 10.60
CA ALA A 52 -6.84 -15.23 10.85
C ALA A 52 -6.24 -14.39 11.99
N ARG A 53 -6.11 -13.08 11.78
CA ARG A 53 -5.57 -12.12 12.76
C ARG A 53 -6.60 -11.04 13.04
N ARG A 54 -6.63 -10.54 14.28
CA ARG A 54 -7.53 -9.46 14.69
C ARG A 54 -6.94 -8.12 14.26
N LEU A 55 -7.72 -7.31 13.56
CA LEU A 55 -7.37 -5.93 13.23
C LEU A 55 -7.46 -5.08 14.52
N VAL A 56 -6.38 -4.38 14.85
CA VAL A 56 -6.27 -3.62 16.11
C VAL A 56 -6.63 -2.15 15.91
N ALA A 57 -6.24 -1.57 14.78
CA ALA A 57 -6.45 -0.16 14.49
C ALA A 57 -6.48 0.06 12.96
N VAL A 58 -7.14 1.14 12.56
CA VAL A 58 -7.18 1.63 11.18
C VAL A 58 -6.89 3.13 11.22
N SER A 59 -5.92 3.58 10.43
CA SER A 59 -5.67 5.01 10.20
C SER A 59 -6.08 5.35 8.78
N VAL A 60 -6.98 6.33 8.62
CA VAL A 60 -7.46 6.76 7.31
C VAL A 60 -6.89 8.13 7.00
N VAL A 61 -6.34 8.27 5.79
CA VAL A 61 -5.77 9.52 5.30
C VAL A 61 -6.37 9.84 3.95
N GLN A 62 -6.94 11.03 3.82
CA GLN A 62 -7.41 11.53 2.53
C GLN A 62 -6.28 12.26 1.80
N ARG A 63 -6.11 11.94 0.52
CA ARG A 63 -5.16 12.59 -0.38
C ARG A 63 -5.85 12.93 -1.69
N ARG A 64 -5.62 14.14 -2.18
CA ARG A 64 -6.08 14.58 -3.50
C ARG A 64 -4.94 14.43 -4.49
N MET A 65 -5.25 14.05 -5.73
CA MET A 65 -4.30 13.94 -6.84
C MET A 65 -3.06 13.06 -6.49
N ALA A 66 -3.28 11.96 -5.77
CA ALA A 66 -2.21 11.05 -5.40
C ALA A 66 -1.70 10.27 -6.63
N ARG A 67 -0.38 10.13 -6.75
CA ARG A 67 0.22 9.16 -7.68
C ARG A 67 -0.11 7.75 -7.20
N VAL A 68 -0.46 6.86 -8.13
CA VAL A 68 -0.76 5.46 -7.82
C VAL A 68 -0.02 4.55 -8.79
N VAL A 69 0.34 3.37 -8.31
CA VAL A 69 0.85 2.27 -9.15
C VAL A 69 -0.32 1.35 -9.45
N ARG A 70 -0.48 0.95 -10.71
CA ARG A 70 -1.55 0.05 -11.12
C ARG A 70 -0.99 -1.29 -11.58
N ILE A 71 -1.46 -2.35 -10.93
CA ILE A 71 -1.26 -3.73 -11.36
C ILE A 71 -2.54 -4.15 -12.06
N ARG A 72 -2.47 -4.40 -13.37
CA ARG A 72 -3.64 -4.81 -14.16
C ARG A 72 -4.16 -6.17 -13.70
N ALA A 73 -5.46 -6.39 -13.84
CA ALA A 73 -6.07 -7.71 -13.65
C ALA A 73 -5.29 -8.81 -14.40
N THR A 74 -5.24 -10.01 -13.82
CA THR A 74 -4.62 -11.21 -14.42
C THR A 74 -3.10 -11.14 -14.68
N THR A 75 -2.40 -10.09 -14.25
CA THR A 75 -0.94 -9.96 -14.47
C THR A 75 -0.08 -10.82 -13.56
N LEU A 76 -0.61 -11.25 -12.42
CA LEU A 76 0.10 -12.08 -11.43
C LEU A 76 -0.26 -13.57 -11.53
N GLY A 77 -1.01 -13.95 -12.57
CA GLY A 77 -1.52 -15.29 -12.83
C GLY A 77 -2.99 -15.22 -13.29
N TYR A 78 -3.53 -16.36 -13.73
CA TYR A 78 -4.93 -16.45 -14.12
C TYR A 78 -5.82 -15.96 -12.97
N ASP A 79 -6.65 -14.94 -13.25
CA ASP A 79 -7.57 -14.32 -12.31
C ASP A 79 -6.91 -13.73 -11.05
N ARG A 80 -5.64 -13.30 -11.19
CA ARG A 80 -4.88 -12.68 -10.11
C ARG A 80 -4.14 -11.43 -10.60
N PRO A 81 -4.48 -10.23 -10.11
CA PRO A 81 -5.68 -9.92 -9.33
C PRO A 81 -6.96 -10.06 -10.18
N GLU A 82 -8.10 -10.31 -9.54
CA GLU A 82 -9.43 -10.44 -10.18
C GLU A 82 -9.86 -9.14 -10.88
N GLN A 83 -9.42 -8.00 -10.35
CA GLN A 83 -9.62 -6.66 -10.90
C GLN A 83 -8.32 -5.85 -10.86
N ASP A 84 -8.28 -4.71 -11.55
CA ASP A 84 -7.14 -3.80 -11.47
C ASP A 84 -6.88 -3.42 -10.00
N LEU A 85 -5.65 -3.68 -9.53
CA LEU A 85 -5.21 -3.36 -8.18
C LEU A 85 -4.43 -2.04 -8.22
N LEU A 86 -4.91 -1.06 -7.44
CA LEU A 86 -4.25 0.23 -7.27
C LEU A 86 -3.48 0.23 -5.96
N LEU A 87 -2.21 0.62 -6.02
CA LEU A 87 -1.31 0.67 -4.89
C LEU A 87 -0.81 2.11 -4.68
N ALA A 88 -0.63 2.48 -3.42
CA ALA A 88 0.13 3.67 -3.10
C ALA A 88 1.60 3.44 -3.51
N PRO A 89 2.35 4.49 -3.91
CA PRO A 89 3.70 4.31 -4.45
C PRO A 89 4.67 3.60 -3.50
N GLY A 90 4.51 3.80 -2.19
CA GLY A 90 5.33 3.12 -1.18
C GLY A 90 4.77 1.80 -0.69
N GLN A 91 3.58 1.39 -1.15
CA GLN A 91 2.96 0.17 -0.67
C GLN A 91 3.87 -1.04 -0.92
N LEU A 92 4.26 -1.71 0.16
CA LEU A 92 5.14 -2.87 0.09
C LEU A 92 4.43 -4.04 -0.57
N VAL A 93 5.12 -4.69 -1.50
CA VAL A 93 4.60 -5.86 -2.23
C VAL A 93 5.47 -7.06 -1.90
N MET A 94 4.88 -8.04 -1.20
CA MET A 94 5.59 -9.26 -0.81
C MET A 94 5.89 -10.13 -2.05
N ILE A 95 7.15 -10.12 -2.49
CA ILE A 95 7.68 -10.97 -3.56
C ILE A 95 8.28 -12.24 -2.95
N ARG A 96 8.11 -13.38 -3.62
CA ARG A 96 8.62 -14.69 -3.19
C ARG A 96 9.19 -15.48 -4.37
N ASP A 97 9.74 -16.64 -4.04
CA ASP A 97 10.26 -17.64 -4.98
C ASP A 97 11.48 -17.13 -5.75
N TRP A 98 11.70 -17.64 -6.96
CA TRP A 98 12.85 -17.28 -7.80
C TRP A 98 12.96 -15.77 -8.05
N ARG A 99 11.83 -15.04 -8.06
CA ARG A 99 11.80 -13.58 -8.22
C ARG A 99 12.45 -12.86 -7.04
N ALA A 100 12.15 -13.27 -5.80
CA ALA A 100 12.78 -12.70 -4.62
C ALA A 100 14.29 -13.03 -4.58
N ARG A 101 14.66 -14.25 -4.97
CA ARG A 101 16.07 -14.65 -5.04
C ARG A 101 16.85 -13.84 -6.08
N ALA A 102 16.28 -13.64 -7.26
CA ALA A 102 16.92 -12.90 -8.35
C ALA A 102 17.06 -11.41 -8.04
N LEU A 103 16.06 -10.79 -7.40
CA LEU A 103 16.06 -9.35 -7.11
C LEU A 103 16.83 -9.01 -5.82
N TYR A 104 16.74 -9.85 -4.79
CA TYR A 104 17.18 -9.50 -3.43
C TYR A 104 18.05 -10.57 -2.76
N GLY A 105 18.33 -11.71 -3.43
CA GLY A 105 19.16 -12.77 -2.85
C GLY A 105 18.49 -13.56 -1.71
N VAL A 106 17.20 -13.33 -1.43
CA VAL A 106 16.44 -13.96 -0.33
C VAL A 106 15.24 -14.77 -0.84
N GLU A 107 14.65 -15.64 -0.02
CA GLU A 107 13.48 -16.44 -0.42
C GLU A 107 12.18 -15.62 -0.50
N ALA A 108 12.10 -14.54 0.27
CA ALA A 108 11.00 -13.59 0.26
C ALA A 108 11.47 -12.19 0.67
N ALA A 109 10.89 -11.16 0.07
CA ALA A 109 11.16 -9.75 0.36
C ALA A 109 9.86 -8.94 0.29
N ALA A 110 9.77 -7.87 1.08
CA ALA A 110 8.68 -6.89 1.07
C ALA A 110 9.26 -5.49 1.02
#